data_AF-A0A7S4HFC5-F1
#
_entry.id   AF-A0A7S4HFC5-F1
#
_cell.length_a   1.000
_cell.length_b   1.000
_cell.length_c   1.000
_cell.angle_alpha   90.00
_cell.angle_beta   90.00
_cell.angle_gamma   90.00
#
_symmetry.space_group_name_H-M   'P 1'
#
loop_
_entity.id
_entity.type
_entity.pdbx_description
1 polymer ?
#
loop_
_entity_poly.entity_id
_entity_poly.type
_entity_poly.pdbx_seq_one_letter_code
_entity_poly.pdbx_strand_id
1 'polypeptide(L)'
;MADTMRAAVQRECDGLKTKALACSEEDKRAMDMLMEQAQDIANVRTEIGEDAALDLFSKCEATLATLLAARDQQAAHQETLGSFAAELGDEPSPRDVKAGFEASYRKRVSAAEQRSYAAAPEVRKLRRLREGAASSGAADGGADDDDDDVVMTQQQIINFKCPVLQVDMEPSGEMRPVFSTACAGKCVFSHCGIHGLLKRKQSIKCPNAACPNNELKASDLKESKEMVRALNKRAMEAE
;
A
#
# COMPACT_ATOMS: atom_id res chain seq x y z
N MET A 1 3.54 -24.43 41.93
CA MET A 1 4.13 -24.97 40.68
C MET A 1 3.37 -24.46 39.45
N ALA A 2 2.03 -24.44 39.47
CA ALA A 2 1.22 -23.89 38.37
C ALA A 2 1.53 -22.44 37.98
N ASP A 3 1.62 -21.51 38.94
CA ASP A 3 1.91 -20.10 38.66
C ASP A 3 3.28 -19.88 38.00
N THR A 4 4.25 -20.72 38.38
CA THR A 4 5.61 -20.68 37.85
C THR A 4 5.65 -21.11 36.38
N MET A 5 4.82 -22.09 36.02
CA MET A 5 4.70 -22.59 34.66
C MET A 5 3.91 -21.62 33.76
N ARG A 6 2.83 -21.01 34.27
CA ARG A 6 2.09 -19.97 33.54
C ARG A 6 2.97 -18.75 33.25
N ALA A 7 3.76 -18.31 34.23
CA ALA A 7 4.73 -17.22 34.04
C ALA A 7 5.83 -17.56 33.02
N ALA A 8 6.30 -18.81 32.99
CA ALA A 8 7.26 -19.26 31.99
C ALA A 8 6.67 -19.27 30.58
N VAL A 9 5.45 -19.80 30.41
CA VAL A 9 4.74 -19.79 29.12
C VAL A 9 4.50 -18.37 28.64
N GLN A 10 4.07 -17.46 29.52
CA GLN A 10 3.86 -16.05 29.16
C GLN A 10 5.14 -15.40 28.62
N ARG A 11 6.29 -15.63 29.28
CA ARG A 11 7.58 -15.07 28.86
C ARG A 11 8.02 -15.59 27.50
N GLU A 12 7.85 -16.88 27.24
CA GLU A 12 8.15 -17.49 25.94
C GLU A 12 7.20 -16.96 24.85
N CYS A 13 5.90 -16.82 25.17
CA CYS A 13 4.93 -16.21 24.26
C CYS A 13 5.33 -14.77 23.89
N ASP A 14 5.78 -13.98 24.86
CA ASP A 14 6.21 -12.60 24.62
C ASP A 14 7.49 -12.53 23.76
N GLY A 15 8.45 -13.44 23.96
CA GLY A 15 9.63 -13.56 23.09
C GLY A 15 9.28 -13.98 21.65
N LEU A 16 8.30 -14.86 21.47
CA LEU A 16 7.81 -15.27 20.16
C LEU A 16 7.00 -14.17 19.46
N LYS A 17 6.26 -13.33 20.20
CA LYS A 17 5.56 -12.17 19.63
C LYS A 17 6.51 -11.20 18.94
N THR A 18 7.68 -10.94 19.52
CA THR A 18 8.67 -10.04 18.90
C THR A 18 9.15 -10.58 17.55
N LYS A 19 9.37 -11.89 17.44
CA LYS A 19 9.74 -12.54 16.17
C LYS A 19 8.58 -12.51 15.16
N ALA A 20 7.36 -12.73 15.63
CA ALA A 20 6.16 -12.67 14.80
C ALA A 20 5.89 -11.25 14.25
N LEU A 21 6.27 -10.19 14.96
CA LEU A 21 6.18 -8.81 14.48
C LEU A 21 7.14 -8.54 13.32
N ALA A 22 8.38 -9.04 13.40
CA ALA A 22 9.35 -8.86 12.31
C ALA A 22 8.88 -9.55 11.02
N CYS A 23 8.36 -10.77 11.13
CA CYS A 23 7.76 -11.51 10.02
C CYS A 23 6.55 -10.76 9.41
N SER A 24 5.76 -10.06 10.23
CA SER A 24 4.61 -9.28 9.75
C SER A 24 5.01 -8.09 8.87
N GLU A 25 6.13 -7.45 9.19
CA GLU A 25 6.67 -6.36 8.37
C GLU A 25 7.25 -6.87 7.05
N GLU A 26 7.79 -8.10 7.02
CA GLU A 26 8.24 -8.76 5.79
C GLU A 26 7.05 -9.07 4.86
N ASP A 27 5.95 -9.61 5.39
CA ASP A 27 4.73 -9.88 4.61
C ASP A 27 4.15 -8.60 3.99
N LYS A 28 4.11 -7.50 4.75
CA LYS A 28 3.65 -6.19 4.24
C LYS A 28 4.55 -5.69 3.09
N ARG A 29 5.86 -5.76 3.26
CA ARG A 29 6.82 -5.37 2.20
C ARG A 29 6.65 -6.23 0.95
N ALA A 30 6.43 -7.52 1.11
CA ALA A 30 6.18 -8.43 -0.02
C ALA A 30 4.89 -8.06 -0.76
N MET A 31 3.81 -7.73 -0.03
CA MET A 31 2.57 -7.24 -0.64
C MET A 31 2.78 -5.91 -1.38
N ASP A 32 3.49 -4.95 -0.78
CA ASP A 32 3.79 -3.67 -1.41
C ASP A 32 4.59 -3.83 -2.71
N MET A 33 5.62 -4.69 -2.69
CA MET A 33 6.41 -5.02 -3.89
C MET A 33 5.57 -5.69 -4.97
N LEU A 34 4.67 -6.61 -4.60
CA LEU A 34 3.78 -7.26 -5.55
C LEU A 34 2.81 -6.26 -6.20
N MET A 35 2.30 -5.29 -5.43
CA MET A 35 1.44 -4.25 -5.95
C MET A 35 2.19 -3.24 -6.84
N GLU A 36 3.47 -3.00 -6.57
CA GLU A 36 4.35 -2.23 -7.46
C GLU A 36 4.57 -2.97 -8.78
N GLN A 37 4.88 -4.28 -8.73
CA GLN A 37 5.01 -5.11 -9.94
C GLN A 37 3.72 -5.14 -10.76
N ALA A 38 2.56 -5.28 -10.13
CA ALA A 38 1.27 -5.24 -10.81
C ALA A 38 1.04 -3.88 -11.50
N GLN A 39 1.47 -2.78 -10.88
CA GLN A 39 1.39 -1.46 -11.49
C GLN A 39 2.36 -1.33 -12.67
N ASP A 40 3.57 -1.87 -12.57
CA ASP A 40 4.55 -1.86 -13.66
C ASP A 40 4.05 -2.66 -14.87
N ILE A 41 3.46 -3.84 -14.64
CA ILE A 41 2.79 -4.64 -15.67
C ILE A 41 1.70 -3.81 -16.37
N ALA A 42 0.88 -3.09 -15.60
CA ALA A 42 -0.16 -2.23 -16.16
C ALA A 42 0.43 -1.10 -17.03
N ASN A 43 1.59 -0.55 -16.64
CA ASN A 43 2.26 0.54 -17.36
C ASN A 43 2.88 0.08 -18.68
N VAL A 44 3.50 -1.11 -18.73
CA VAL A 44 4.16 -1.66 -19.93
C VAL A 44 3.26 -2.57 -20.76
N ARG A 45 1.98 -2.67 -20.40
CA ARG A 45 1.00 -3.60 -20.98
C ARG A 45 0.96 -3.56 -22.51
N THR A 46 0.99 -2.38 -23.10
CA THR A 46 0.94 -2.18 -24.56
C THR A 46 2.21 -2.68 -25.25
N GLU A 47 3.35 -2.64 -24.56
CA GLU A 47 4.65 -3.09 -25.06
C GLU A 47 4.80 -4.62 -24.99
N ILE A 48 4.30 -5.24 -23.91
CA ILE A 48 4.42 -6.69 -23.69
C ILE A 48 3.28 -7.51 -24.33
N GLY A 49 2.18 -6.85 -24.70
CA GLY A 49 0.98 -7.48 -25.26
C GLY A 49 -0.05 -7.87 -24.20
N GLU A 50 -1.34 -7.81 -24.58
CA GLU A 50 -2.46 -8.01 -23.66
C GLU A 50 -2.47 -9.41 -23.03
N ASP A 51 -2.21 -10.46 -23.81
CA ASP A 51 -2.18 -11.84 -23.32
C ASP A 51 -1.06 -12.07 -22.30
N ALA A 52 0.12 -11.51 -22.54
CA ALA A 52 1.26 -11.60 -21.63
C ALA A 52 1.00 -10.82 -20.33
N ALA A 53 0.37 -9.65 -20.43
CA ALA A 53 -0.02 -8.86 -19.26
C ALA A 53 -1.06 -9.61 -18.40
N LEU A 54 -2.05 -10.26 -19.02
CA LEU A 54 -3.06 -11.05 -18.31
C LEU A 54 -2.45 -12.27 -17.59
N ASP A 55 -1.51 -12.98 -18.21
CA ASP A 55 -0.78 -14.07 -17.55
C ASP A 55 0.02 -13.58 -16.33
N LEU A 56 0.68 -12.42 -16.46
CA LEU A 56 1.41 -11.81 -15.35
C LEU A 56 0.47 -11.36 -14.21
N PHE A 57 -0.70 -10.77 -14.53
CA PHE A 57 -1.71 -10.46 -13.53
C PHE A 57 -2.23 -11.71 -12.81
N SER A 58 -2.42 -12.82 -13.52
CA SER A 58 -2.83 -14.08 -12.90
C SER A 58 -1.77 -14.59 -11.91
N LYS A 59 -0.48 -14.45 -12.23
CA LYS A 59 0.62 -14.77 -11.30
C LYS A 59 0.63 -13.83 -10.09
N CYS A 60 0.34 -12.54 -10.29
CA CYS A 60 0.17 -11.61 -9.18
C CYS A 60 -1.00 -12.01 -8.28
N GLU A 61 -2.14 -12.43 -8.84
CA GLU A 61 -3.31 -12.89 -8.07
C GLU A 61 -2.98 -14.13 -7.24
N ALA A 62 -2.31 -15.12 -7.83
CA ALA A 62 -1.90 -16.33 -7.12
C ALA A 62 -0.90 -16.04 -5.99
N THR A 63 0.05 -15.12 -6.23
CA THR A 63 1.02 -14.70 -5.23
C THR A 63 0.34 -13.94 -4.09
N LEU A 64 -0.59 -13.03 -4.42
CA LEU A 64 -1.35 -12.25 -3.44
C LEU A 64 -2.21 -13.16 -2.56
N ALA A 65 -2.86 -14.18 -3.13
CA ALA A 65 -3.59 -15.19 -2.37
C ALA A 65 -2.69 -15.93 -1.36
N THR A 66 -1.48 -16.29 -1.77
CA THR A 66 -0.52 -16.94 -0.89
C THR A 66 -0.08 -16.01 0.26
N LEU A 67 0.21 -14.74 -0.05
CA LEU A 67 0.61 -13.75 0.96
C LEU A 67 -0.52 -13.44 1.95
N LEU A 68 -1.77 -13.35 1.47
CA LEU A 68 -2.93 -13.12 2.34
C LEU A 68 -3.18 -14.32 3.27
N ALA A 69 -3.08 -15.54 2.76
CA ALA A 69 -3.16 -16.75 3.59
C ALA A 69 -2.05 -16.79 4.66
N ALA A 70 -0.82 -16.43 4.30
CA ALA A 70 0.29 -16.35 5.25
C ALA A 70 0.05 -15.28 6.33
N ARG A 71 -0.43 -14.09 5.93
CA ARG A 71 -0.80 -13.01 6.86
C ARG A 71 -1.89 -13.45 7.83
N ASP A 72 -2.91 -14.15 7.35
CA ASP A 72 -4.03 -14.60 8.18
C ASP A 72 -3.57 -15.70 9.17
N GLN A 73 -2.70 -16.62 8.74
CA GLN A 73 -2.05 -17.60 9.62
C GLN A 73 -1.17 -16.93 10.69
N GLN A 74 -0.45 -15.87 10.31
CA GLN A 74 0.39 -15.11 11.23
C GLN A 74 -0.45 -14.31 12.24
N ALA A 75 -1.55 -13.69 11.79
CA ALA A 75 -2.48 -13.01 12.68
C ALA A 75 -3.09 -13.99 13.69
N ALA A 76 -3.52 -15.18 13.24
CA ALA A 76 -3.99 -16.24 14.11
C ALA A 76 -2.91 -16.65 15.14
N HIS A 77 -1.66 -16.82 14.69
CA HIS A 77 -0.55 -17.16 15.58
C HIS A 77 -0.28 -16.08 16.64
N GLN A 78 -0.29 -14.81 16.25
CA GLN A 78 -0.12 -13.68 17.18
C GLN A 78 -1.26 -13.63 18.20
N GLU A 79 -2.50 -13.84 17.75
CA GLU A 79 -3.67 -13.84 18.61
C GLU A 79 -3.60 -15.00 19.63
N THR A 80 -3.18 -16.20 19.18
CA THR A 80 -2.91 -17.34 20.07
C THR A 80 -1.84 -16.98 21.10
N LEU A 81 -0.67 -16.49 20.70
CA LEU A 81 0.38 -16.08 21.63
C LEU A 81 -0.08 -14.97 22.60
N GLY A 82 -1.01 -14.12 22.16
CA GLY A 82 -1.59 -13.02 22.95
C GLY A 82 -2.45 -13.48 24.12
N SER A 83 -3.15 -14.61 23.96
CA SER A 83 -4.24 -15.00 24.86
C SER A 83 -4.11 -16.42 25.41
N PHE A 84 -3.21 -17.24 24.87
CA PHE A 84 -3.05 -18.64 25.27
C PHE A 84 -2.71 -18.81 26.76
N ALA A 85 -1.87 -17.93 27.32
CA ALA A 85 -1.53 -17.95 28.74
C ALA A 85 -2.76 -17.79 29.67
N ALA A 86 -3.82 -17.13 29.19
CA ALA A 86 -5.09 -16.99 29.91
C ALA A 86 -6.04 -18.17 29.67
N GLU A 87 -5.92 -18.87 28.53
CA GLU A 87 -6.71 -20.05 28.18
C GLU A 87 -6.24 -21.33 28.90
N LEU A 88 -5.03 -21.31 29.49
CA LEU A 88 -4.52 -22.41 30.30
C LEU A 88 -5.30 -22.57 31.62
N GLY A 89 -5.69 -23.81 31.93
CA GLY A 89 -6.34 -24.18 33.19
C GLY A 89 -5.43 -24.01 34.42
N ASP A 90 -5.97 -24.30 35.61
CA ASP A 90 -5.30 -24.01 36.89
C ASP A 90 -4.04 -24.85 37.15
N GLU A 91 -3.95 -26.08 36.63
CA GLU A 91 -2.75 -26.93 36.71
C GLU A 91 -2.41 -27.52 35.34
N PRO A 92 -1.78 -26.74 34.44
CA PRO A 92 -1.48 -27.24 33.11
C PRO A 92 -0.31 -28.22 33.16
N SER A 93 -0.44 -29.40 32.54
CA SER A 93 0.70 -30.26 32.26
C SER A 93 1.40 -29.85 30.96
N PRO A 94 2.68 -30.21 30.73
CA PRO A 94 3.38 -29.91 29.48
C PRO A 94 2.66 -30.45 28.23
N ARG A 95 1.93 -31.56 28.37
CA ARG A 95 1.12 -32.13 27.30
C ARG A 95 -0.10 -31.25 26.98
N ASP A 96 -0.72 -30.67 28.01
CA ASP A 96 -1.86 -29.77 27.89
C ASP A 96 -1.48 -28.44 27.26
N VAL A 97 -0.26 -27.94 27.55
CA VAL A 97 0.27 -26.73 26.92
C VAL A 97 0.37 -26.91 25.40
N LYS A 98 1.00 -28.00 24.93
CA LYS A 98 1.16 -28.23 23.48
C LYS A 98 -0.19 -28.46 22.79
N ALA A 99 -1.02 -29.35 23.34
CA ALA A 99 -2.32 -29.67 22.76
C ALA A 99 -3.28 -28.47 22.76
N GLY A 100 -3.28 -27.69 23.86
CA GLY A 100 -4.08 -26.48 23.98
C GLY A 100 -3.66 -25.40 23.00
N PHE A 101 -2.35 -25.20 22.81
CA PHE A 101 -1.84 -24.22 21.84
C PHE A 101 -2.24 -24.60 20.41
N GLU A 102 -2.04 -25.86 20.02
CA GLU A 102 -2.43 -26.34 18.68
C GLU A 102 -3.93 -26.22 18.44
N ALA A 103 -4.76 -26.50 19.45
CA ALA A 103 -6.22 -26.38 19.35
C ALA A 103 -6.65 -24.90 19.23
N SER A 104 -6.09 -24.02 20.04
CA SER A 104 -6.37 -22.58 20.00
C SER A 104 -5.92 -21.96 18.68
N TYR A 105 -4.72 -22.33 18.21
CA TYR A 105 -4.20 -21.92 16.91
C TYR A 105 -5.09 -22.37 15.75
N ARG A 106 -5.46 -23.66 15.68
CA ARG A 106 -6.36 -24.17 14.63
C ARG A 106 -7.70 -23.44 14.60
N LYS A 107 -8.31 -23.21 15.77
CA LYS A 107 -9.56 -22.46 15.87
C LYS A 107 -9.44 -21.05 15.26
N ARG A 108 -8.33 -20.37 15.51
CA ARG A 108 -8.07 -19.01 15.01
C ARG A 108 -7.73 -18.99 13.53
N VAL A 109 -6.97 -19.96 13.04
CA VAL A 109 -6.68 -20.10 11.59
C VAL A 109 -7.98 -20.34 10.83
N SER A 110 -8.83 -21.28 11.27
CA SER A 110 -10.12 -21.53 10.61
C SER A 110 -11.05 -20.30 10.65
N ALA A 111 -11.00 -19.49 11.71
CA ALA A 111 -11.73 -18.23 11.78
C ALA A 111 -11.13 -17.12 10.90
N ALA A 112 -9.81 -17.14 10.69
CA ALA A 112 -9.10 -16.19 9.83
C ALA A 112 -9.30 -16.52 8.34
N GLU A 113 -9.28 -17.80 7.97
CA GLU A 113 -9.58 -18.28 6.60
C GLU A 113 -11.00 -17.93 6.14
N GLN A 114 -11.94 -17.78 7.08
CA GLN A 114 -13.30 -17.30 6.78
C GLN A 114 -13.38 -15.79 6.52
N ARG A 115 -12.33 -15.01 6.81
CA ARG A 115 -12.29 -13.59 6.45
C ARG A 115 -12.08 -13.49 4.95
N SER A 116 -13.03 -12.85 4.28
CA SER A 116 -13.13 -12.84 2.82
C SER A 116 -11.89 -12.26 2.15
N TYR A 117 -11.21 -13.08 1.34
CA TYR A 117 -10.19 -12.67 0.38
C TYR A 117 -10.66 -11.47 -0.47
N ALA A 118 -11.95 -11.43 -0.84
CA ALA A 118 -12.53 -10.34 -1.64
C ALA A 118 -12.66 -9.00 -0.90
N ALA A 119 -12.54 -9.00 0.44
CA ALA A 119 -12.54 -7.77 1.23
C ALA A 119 -11.17 -7.09 1.30
N ALA A 120 -10.08 -7.78 0.91
CA ALA A 120 -8.74 -7.23 0.96
C ALA A 120 -8.56 -6.08 -0.06
N PRO A 121 -8.09 -4.89 0.37
CA PRO A 121 -7.92 -3.74 -0.52
C PRO A 121 -6.93 -4.02 -1.66
N GLU A 122 -5.92 -4.84 -1.42
CA GLU A 122 -4.93 -5.28 -2.41
C GLU A 122 -5.60 -6.08 -3.54
N VAL A 123 -6.55 -6.95 -3.20
CA VAL A 123 -7.31 -7.77 -4.18
C VAL A 123 -8.17 -6.86 -5.06
N ARG A 124 -8.85 -5.88 -4.46
CA ARG A 124 -9.64 -4.88 -5.21
C ARG A 124 -8.77 -4.05 -6.14
N LYS A 125 -7.60 -3.62 -5.68
CA LYS A 125 -6.65 -2.85 -6.48
C LYS A 125 -6.09 -3.68 -7.65
N LEU A 126 -5.74 -4.95 -7.41
CA LEU A 126 -5.25 -5.85 -8.44
C LEU A 126 -6.31 -6.15 -9.51
N ARG A 127 -7.56 -6.40 -9.09
CA ARG A 127 -8.71 -6.58 -9.99
C ARG A 127 -8.90 -5.35 -10.89
N ARG A 128 -8.84 -4.13 -10.35
CA ARG A 128 -8.93 -2.89 -11.14
C ARG A 128 -7.82 -2.75 -12.19
N LEU A 129 -6.58 -3.12 -11.84
CA LEU A 129 -5.45 -3.09 -12.79
C LEU A 129 -5.67 -4.09 -13.93
N ARG A 130 -6.22 -5.27 -13.62
CA ARG A 130 -6.56 -6.30 -14.60
C ARG A 130 -7.77 -5.95 -15.47
N GLU A 131 -8.80 -5.30 -14.92
CA GLU A 131 -9.99 -4.86 -15.68
C GLU A 131 -9.69 -3.65 -16.58
N GLY A 132 -8.82 -2.74 -16.12
CA GLY A 132 -8.18 -1.76 -17.00
C GLY A 132 -7.37 -2.42 -18.12
N ALA A 133 -6.94 -3.67 -17.89
CA ALA A 133 -6.30 -4.53 -18.88
C ALA A 133 -7.27 -5.34 -19.77
N ALA A 134 -8.59 -5.18 -19.64
CA ALA A 134 -9.59 -5.81 -20.51
C ALA A 134 -10.39 -4.80 -21.34
N SER A 135 -10.27 -3.50 -21.03
CA SER A 135 -11.15 -2.43 -21.54
C SER A 135 -10.55 -1.59 -22.68
N SER A 136 -9.38 -1.93 -23.21
CA SER A 136 -8.83 -1.29 -24.42
C SER A 136 -9.42 -1.81 -25.74
N GLY A 137 -10.44 -2.67 -25.70
CA GLY A 137 -10.91 -3.41 -26.89
C GLY A 137 -12.41 -3.54 -27.14
N ALA A 138 -13.31 -2.90 -26.38
CA ALA A 138 -14.75 -3.03 -26.67
C ALA A 138 -15.55 -1.76 -26.36
N ALA A 139 -16.11 -1.19 -27.43
CA ALA A 139 -17.22 -0.27 -27.37
C ALA A 139 -18.50 -1.01 -26.96
N ASP A 140 -19.22 -0.40 -26.01
CA ASP A 140 -20.67 -0.40 -25.79
C ASP A 140 -21.44 -1.71 -25.53
N GLY A 141 -22.34 -1.63 -24.55
CA GLY A 141 -23.55 -2.45 -24.44
C GLY A 141 -23.49 -3.63 -23.49
N GLY A 142 -24.12 -3.48 -22.31
CA GLY A 142 -24.52 -4.62 -21.50
C GLY A 142 -24.75 -4.28 -20.03
N ALA A 143 -25.96 -3.85 -19.72
CA ALA A 143 -26.44 -3.66 -18.36
C ALA A 143 -26.29 -4.94 -17.53
N ASP A 144 -25.81 -4.81 -16.30
CA ASP A 144 -26.47 -5.48 -15.18
C ASP A 144 -26.34 -4.64 -13.92
N ASP A 145 -27.47 -4.59 -13.25
CA ASP A 145 -27.90 -3.73 -12.15
C ASP A 145 -27.40 -4.33 -10.84
N ASP A 146 -26.39 -3.70 -10.22
CA ASP A 146 -26.10 -3.86 -8.80
C ASP A 146 -25.37 -2.60 -8.34
N ASP A 147 -26.16 -1.60 -7.93
CA ASP A 147 -25.97 -0.64 -6.83
C ASP A 147 -24.54 -0.26 -6.38
N ASP A 148 -23.59 -0.16 -7.30
CA ASP A 148 -22.30 0.47 -7.07
C ASP A 148 -22.45 1.97 -7.34
N ASP A 149 -22.30 2.75 -6.27
CA ASP A 149 -21.98 4.17 -6.31
C ASP A 149 -21.00 4.41 -7.47
N VAL A 150 -21.52 4.90 -8.60
CA VAL A 150 -20.72 5.41 -9.70
C VAL A 150 -20.04 6.64 -9.15
N VAL A 151 -18.92 6.43 -8.47
CA VAL A 151 -17.93 7.48 -8.24
C VAL A 151 -17.40 7.76 -9.63
N MET A 152 -18.10 8.65 -10.32
CA MET A 152 -17.59 9.43 -11.44
C MET A 152 -16.22 9.92 -10.98
N THR A 153 -15.16 9.23 -11.39
CA THR A 153 -13.80 9.72 -11.18
C THR A 153 -13.67 10.86 -12.17
N GLN A 154 -14.13 12.03 -11.75
CA GLN A 154 -13.79 13.29 -12.38
C GLN A 154 -12.27 13.24 -12.53
N GLN A 155 -11.78 13.10 -13.75
CA GLN A 155 -10.36 13.13 -14.04
C GLN A 155 -9.83 14.36 -13.31
N GLN A 156 -9.09 14.15 -12.23
CA GLN A 156 -8.51 15.27 -11.51
C GLN A 156 -7.64 15.95 -12.56
N ILE A 157 -7.98 17.19 -12.89
CA ILE A 157 -7.22 17.96 -13.87
C ILE A 157 -5.85 18.16 -13.24
N ILE A 158 -4.91 17.28 -13.58
CA ILE A 158 -3.55 17.33 -13.10
C ILE A 158 -2.93 18.55 -13.76
N ASN A 159 -2.68 19.59 -12.97
CA ASN A 159 -2.02 20.79 -13.46
C ASN A 159 -0.51 20.55 -13.51
N PHE A 160 0.02 20.39 -14.72
CA PHE A 160 1.44 20.20 -14.97
C PHE A 160 2.25 21.50 -14.89
N LYS A 161 1.60 22.65 -14.67
CA LYS A 161 2.29 23.93 -14.53
C LYS A 161 2.75 24.18 -13.11
N CYS A 162 3.95 24.72 -12.97
CA CYS A 162 4.43 25.19 -11.68
C CYS A 162 3.59 26.41 -11.23
N PRO A 163 2.96 26.41 -10.04
CA PRO A 163 2.13 27.53 -9.60
C PRO A 163 2.93 28.81 -9.29
N VAL A 164 4.26 28.71 -9.13
CA VAL A 164 5.16 29.85 -8.89
C VAL A 164 5.61 30.50 -10.21
N LEU A 165 5.98 29.68 -11.19
CA LEU A 165 6.55 30.17 -12.46
C LEU A 165 5.53 30.22 -13.60
N GLN A 166 4.38 29.57 -13.45
CA GLN A 166 3.30 29.45 -14.45
C GLN A 166 3.74 28.84 -15.80
N VAL A 167 4.82 28.06 -15.77
CA VAL A 167 5.36 27.29 -16.90
C VAL A 167 5.19 25.79 -16.66
N ASP A 168 5.17 24.99 -17.74
CA ASP A 168 5.11 23.53 -17.66
C ASP A 168 6.34 22.96 -16.91
N MET A 169 6.09 22.02 -16.01
CA MET A 169 7.13 21.25 -15.33
C MET A 169 7.65 20.15 -16.25
N GLU A 170 8.90 19.73 -16.03
CA GLU A 170 9.54 18.66 -16.78
C GLU A 170 9.82 17.47 -15.86
N PRO A 171 9.94 16.23 -16.36
CA PRO A 171 10.23 15.07 -15.52
C PRO A 171 11.57 15.14 -14.79
N SER A 172 12.52 15.93 -15.28
CA SER A 172 13.89 16.00 -14.75
C SER A 172 14.45 17.43 -14.77
N GLY A 173 15.70 17.60 -14.34
CA GLY A 173 16.39 18.89 -14.38
C GLY A 173 15.86 19.93 -13.38
N GLU A 174 15.97 21.21 -13.74
CA GLU A 174 15.56 22.33 -12.90
C GLU A 174 14.04 22.47 -12.77
N MET A 175 13.29 21.99 -13.76
CA MET A 175 11.84 22.03 -13.82
C MET A 175 11.16 20.83 -13.15
N ARG A 176 11.94 19.91 -12.57
CA ARG A 176 11.42 18.70 -11.91
C ARG A 176 10.43 19.01 -10.78
N PRO A 177 9.32 18.26 -10.67
CA PRO A 177 8.31 18.50 -9.66
C PRO A 177 8.79 18.08 -8.27
N VAL A 178 8.67 19.00 -7.32
CA VAL A 178 8.99 18.80 -5.90
C VAL A 178 7.82 19.21 -5.03
N PHE A 179 7.67 18.55 -3.89
CA PHE A 179 6.72 18.89 -2.86
C PHE A 179 7.44 19.04 -1.52
N SER A 180 6.84 19.77 -0.60
CA SER A 180 7.32 19.77 0.78
C SER A 180 6.60 18.72 1.60
N THR A 181 7.32 17.98 2.44
CA THR A 181 6.72 17.07 3.43
C THR A 181 5.78 17.81 4.39
N ALA A 182 6.03 19.10 4.63
CA ALA A 182 5.15 19.93 5.43
C ALA A 182 3.78 20.12 4.74
N CYS A 183 3.70 20.12 3.41
CA CYS A 183 2.43 20.17 2.67
C CYS A 183 1.79 18.79 2.47
N ALA A 184 2.30 17.72 3.09
CA ALA A 184 1.82 16.35 2.94
C ALA A 184 1.64 15.91 1.46
N GLY A 185 2.52 16.37 0.56
CA GLY A 185 2.43 16.04 -0.87
C GLY A 185 1.37 16.80 -1.66
N LYS A 186 0.51 17.60 -1.02
CA LYS A 186 -0.64 18.25 -1.67
C LYS A 186 -0.27 19.41 -2.62
N CYS A 187 0.92 19.99 -2.46
CA CYS A 187 1.36 21.14 -3.24
C CYS A 187 2.67 20.81 -3.93
N VAL A 188 2.65 20.85 -5.27
CA VAL A 188 3.79 20.55 -6.12
C VAL A 188 4.26 21.81 -6.83
N PHE A 189 5.57 21.99 -6.88
CA PHE A 189 6.27 23.12 -7.48
C PHE A 189 7.39 22.62 -8.38
N SER A 190 7.89 23.43 -9.30
CA SER A 190 9.18 23.11 -9.92
C SER A 190 10.30 23.36 -8.91
N HIS A 191 11.35 22.55 -8.98
CA HIS A 191 12.53 22.70 -8.13
C HIS A 191 13.12 24.12 -8.24
N CYS A 192 13.32 24.66 -9.44
CA CYS A 192 13.85 26.02 -9.62
C CYS A 192 12.91 27.10 -9.05
N GLY A 193 11.60 26.94 -9.19
CA GLY A 193 10.62 27.91 -8.71
C GLY A 193 10.65 28.04 -7.19
N ILE A 194 10.56 26.90 -6.49
CA ILE A 194 10.52 26.92 -5.03
C ILE A 194 11.88 27.25 -4.42
N HIS A 195 12.98 26.74 -4.98
CA HIS A 195 14.33 27.10 -4.52
C HIS A 195 14.63 28.57 -4.78
N GLY A 196 14.12 29.16 -5.86
CA GLY A 196 14.26 30.60 -6.14
C GLY A 196 13.63 31.47 -5.04
N LEU A 197 12.49 31.07 -4.50
CA LEU A 197 11.84 31.76 -3.38
C LEU A 197 12.60 31.55 -2.05
N LEU A 198 13.07 30.33 -1.79
CA LEU A 198 13.82 29.99 -0.59
C LEU A 198 15.25 30.54 -0.56
N LYS A 199 15.86 30.88 -1.71
CA LYS A 199 17.15 31.57 -1.75
C LYS A 199 17.10 32.94 -1.07
N ARG A 200 15.93 33.58 -1.02
CA ARG A 200 15.76 34.92 -0.45
C ARG A 200 15.45 34.91 1.05
N LYS A 201 14.95 33.79 1.59
CA LYS A 201 14.56 33.62 2.99
C LYS A 201 14.72 32.16 3.39
N GLN A 202 15.30 31.90 4.57
CA GLN A 202 15.51 30.53 5.08
C GLN A 202 14.21 29.70 5.15
N SER A 203 13.07 30.39 5.30
CA SER A 203 11.75 29.81 5.24
C SER A 203 10.73 30.76 4.62
N ILE A 204 9.72 30.18 3.96
CA ILE A 204 8.59 30.92 3.38
C ILE A 204 7.28 30.22 3.69
N LYS A 205 6.15 30.93 3.60
CA LYS A 205 4.84 30.26 3.57
C LYS A 205 4.65 29.55 2.23
N CYS A 206 3.89 28.46 2.24
CA CYS A 206 3.48 27.78 1.02
C CYS A 206 2.84 28.77 0.01
N PRO A 207 3.33 28.86 -1.24
CA PRO A 207 2.75 29.74 -2.26
C PRO A 207 1.31 29.39 -2.65
N ASN A 208 0.85 28.16 -2.36
CA ASN A 208 -0.53 27.77 -2.58
C ASN A 208 -1.42 28.33 -1.47
N ALA A 209 -2.27 29.32 -1.81
CA ALA A 209 -3.15 30.00 -0.86
C ALA A 209 -4.17 29.07 -0.17
N ALA A 210 -4.52 27.94 -0.79
CA ALA A 210 -5.41 26.94 -0.22
C ALA A 210 -4.69 25.95 0.72
N CYS A 211 -3.37 26.05 0.85
CA CYS A 211 -2.61 25.25 1.82
C CYS A 211 -2.79 25.87 3.21
N PRO A 212 -3.30 25.14 4.23
CA PRO A 212 -3.71 25.68 5.53
C PRO A 212 -2.57 26.13 6.46
N ASN A 213 -1.46 26.59 5.88
CA ASN A 213 -0.21 27.09 6.49
C ASN A 213 0.75 26.02 6.99
N ASN A 214 1.74 25.72 6.15
CA ASN A 214 3.03 25.22 6.62
C ASN A 214 4.17 26.09 6.11
N GLU A 215 5.14 26.31 6.99
CA GLU A 215 6.41 26.96 6.70
C GLU A 215 7.26 25.99 5.87
N LEU A 216 7.62 26.41 4.66
CA LEU A 216 8.46 25.64 3.75
C LEU A 216 9.92 25.94 4.02
N LYS A 217 10.72 24.87 4.16
CA LYS A 217 12.19 24.92 4.22
C LYS A 217 12.77 24.08 3.09
N ALA A 218 13.98 24.44 2.66
CA ALA A 218 14.67 23.70 1.60
C ALA A 218 14.94 22.23 1.99
N SER A 219 15.15 21.94 3.28
CA SER A 219 15.35 20.59 3.82
C SER A 219 14.14 19.67 3.64
N ASP A 220 12.94 20.24 3.51
CA ASP A 220 11.69 19.50 3.53
C ASP A 220 11.19 19.19 2.12
N LEU A 221 11.91 19.68 1.10
CA LEU A 221 11.60 19.47 -0.30
C LEU A 221 12.04 18.07 -0.74
N LYS A 222 11.09 17.33 -1.28
CA LYS A 222 11.29 16.01 -1.87
C LYS A 222 10.71 15.99 -3.28
N GLU A 223 11.27 15.14 -4.12
CA GLU A 223 10.78 14.94 -5.48
C GLU A 223 9.40 14.27 -5.47
N SER A 224 8.47 14.79 -6.27
CA SER A 224 7.15 14.18 -6.45
C SER A 224 7.22 13.09 -7.51
N LYS A 225 7.52 11.87 -7.08
CA LYS A 225 7.57 10.70 -7.98
C LYS A 225 6.26 10.49 -8.76
N GLU A 226 5.12 10.80 -8.12
CA GLU A 226 3.80 10.73 -8.75
C GLU A 226 3.67 11.72 -9.92
N MET A 227 4.07 12.98 -9.73
CA MET A 227 4.03 13.98 -10.81
C MET A 227 5.09 13.72 -11.89
N VAL A 228 6.26 13.19 -11.54
CA VAL A 228 7.25 12.75 -12.55
C VAL A 228 6.65 11.66 -13.43
N ARG A 229 6.00 10.65 -12.84
CA ARG A 229 5.31 9.58 -13.60
C ARG A 229 4.20 10.14 -14.50
N ALA A 230 3.39 11.08 -13.99
CA ALA A 230 2.33 11.71 -14.77
C ALA A 230 2.87 12.55 -15.94
N LEU A 231 3.98 13.28 -15.74
CA LEU A 231 4.65 14.04 -16.80
C LEU A 231 5.26 13.14 -17.88
N ASN A 232 5.90 12.04 -17.49
CA ASN A 232 6.43 11.06 -18.44
C ASN A 232 5.31 10.45 -19.29
N LYS A 233 4.17 10.12 -18.66
CA LYS A 233 3.00 9.61 -19.39
C LYS A 233 2.46 10.64 -20.40
N ARG A 234 2.34 11.92 -20.02
CA ARG A 234 1.92 13.00 -20.93
C ARG A 234 2.90 13.18 -22.09
N ALA A 235 4.20 13.05 -21.86
CA ALA A 235 5.20 13.17 -22.92
C ALA A 235 5.07 12.03 -23.94
N MET A 236 4.84 10.80 -23.48
CA MET A 236 4.62 9.64 -24.36
C MET A 236 3.31 9.71 -25.15
N GLU A 237 2.26 10.34 -24.61
CA GLU A 237 0.98 10.55 -25.30
C GLU A 237 1.01 11.70 -26.32
N ALA A 238 2.07 12.53 -26.32
CA ALA A 238 2.21 13.69 -27.19
C ALA A 238 3.14 13.46 -28.40
N GLU A 239 3.83 12.32 -28.46
CA GLU A 239 4.63 11.83 -29.59
C GLU A 239 3.80 10.94 -30.53
#